data_AF-A0A8S3HXZ4-F1
#
_entry.id   AF-A0A8S3HXZ4-F1
#
_cell.length_a   1.000
_cell.length_b   1.000
_cell.length_c   1.000
_cell.angle_alpha   90.00
_cell.angle_beta   90.00
_cell.angle_gamma   90.00
#
_symmetry.space_group_name_H-M   'P 1'
#
loop_
_entity.id
_entity.type
_entity.pdbx_description
1 polymer ?
#
loop_
_entity_poly.entity_id
_entity_poly.type
_entity_poly.pdbx_seq_one_letter_code
_entity_poly.pdbx_strand_id
1 'polypeptide(L)'
;ETVTQQRTVLLDIPARLQWENGHGYCGETAIQSFGLYYGAWISQKLVRDINKGEYLLQKLSVDDYRDSTHTLTVLHFTYNEWNWENSVQPQFDDFCRWIKRSIIQGYPAMFAAYLLYLQDENYDHIMPAIGVRFQNEHEYDPEDGLLYYNLFHEKLIERTMSKDDLAATRKTCRKHCGEGGCIPLNIDYGIAVTGIVDENHVTLPVRLSVSAWNEPNLHPAYAETPIEMDGIVTIRDLVVD
;
A
#
# COMPACT_ATOMS: atom_id res chain seq x y z
N GLU A 1 5.37 -24.10 -29.65
CA GLU A 1 5.01 -23.51 -28.35
C GLU A 1 5.29 -22.03 -28.42
N THR A 2 4.25 -21.20 -28.35
CA THR A 2 4.40 -19.75 -28.18
C THR A 2 4.83 -19.52 -26.74
N VAL A 3 6.07 -19.12 -26.51
CA VAL A 3 6.53 -18.69 -25.19
C VAL A 3 5.77 -17.42 -24.84
N THR A 4 4.81 -17.49 -23.92
CA THR A 4 4.14 -16.31 -23.37
C THR A 4 5.18 -15.52 -22.59
N GLN A 5 5.49 -14.31 -23.04
CA GLN A 5 6.49 -13.46 -22.38
C GLN A 5 5.95 -12.95 -21.04
N GLN A 6 6.69 -13.22 -19.97
CA GLN A 6 6.42 -12.67 -18.65
C GLN A 6 6.65 -11.15 -18.67
N ARG A 7 5.70 -10.40 -18.12
CA ARG A 7 5.68 -8.93 -18.06
C ARG A 7 5.71 -8.48 -16.60
N THR A 8 6.26 -7.29 -16.36
CA THR A 8 6.25 -6.65 -15.05
C THR A 8 5.77 -5.22 -15.17
N VAL A 9 4.79 -4.85 -14.37
CA VAL A 9 4.44 -3.46 -14.10
C VAL A 9 5.02 -3.13 -12.72
N LEU A 10 5.85 -2.10 -12.64
CA LEU A 10 6.42 -1.60 -11.39
C LEU A 10 6.24 -0.08 -11.35
N LEU A 11 5.53 0.39 -10.35
CA LEU A 11 5.25 1.81 -10.13
C LEU A 11 6.50 2.46 -9.50
N ASP A 12 6.80 3.68 -9.95
CA ASP A 12 7.95 4.48 -9.48
C ASP A 12 7.67 5.03 -8.07
N ILE A 13 7.74 4.14 -7.09
CA ILE A 13 7.48 4.40 -5.66
C ILE A 13 8.72 3.95 -4.90
N PRO A 14 9.44 4.84 -4.22
CA PRO A 14 10.61 4.45 -3.44
C PRO A 14 10.20 3.74 -2.15
N ALA A 15 11.11 2.94 -1.59
CA ALA A 15 10.92 2.34 -0.28
C ALA A 15 10.81 3.41 0.81
N ARG A 16 9.99 3.15 1.83
CA ARG A 16 9.79 4.01 3.00
C ARG A 16 9.95 3.24 4.30
N LEU A 17 10.42 3.91 5.36
CA LEU A 17 10.51 3.36 6.71
C LEU A 17 9.33 3.85 7.57
N GLN A 18 8.56 2.91 8.14
CA GLN A 18 7.56 3.28 9.13
C GLN A 18 8.20 3.59 10.49
N TRP A 19 7.53 4.43 11.27
CA TRP A 19 7.84 4.52 12.70
C TRP A 19 7.23 3.34 13.46
N GLU A 20 7.99 2.76 14.39
CA GLU A 20 7.61 1.54 15.13
C GLU A 20 6.90 1.81 16.46
N ASN A 21 6.58 3.08 16.77
CA ASN A 21 5.87 3.47 17.99
C ASN A 21 4.37 3.67 17.78
N GLY A 22 3.60 3.73 18.87
CA GLY A 22 2.18 4.08 18.82
C GLY A 22 1.33 3.11 17.96
N HIS A 23 1.59 1.81 18.11
CA HIS A 23 1.03 0.71 17.32
C HIS A 23 1.54 0.60 15.87
N GLY A 24 2.61 1.34 15.53
CA GLY A 24 3.18 1.34 14.19
C GLY A 24 2.51 2.37 13.29
N TYR A 25 3.19 2.74 12.20
CA TYR A 25 2.73 3.75 11.23
C TYR A 25 2.60 3.16 9.82
N CYS A 26 2.23 1.89 9.72
CA CYS A 26 2.26 1.14 8.47
C CYS A 26 1.32 1.73 7.41
N GLY A 27 0.09 2.05 7.78
CA GLY A 27 -0.89 2.69 6.91
C GLY A 27 -0.50 4.11 6.53
N GLU A 28 0.03 4.88 7.49
CA GLU A 28 0.49 6.25 7.25
C GLU A 28 1.68 6.28 6.29
N THR A 29 2.60 5.33 6.42
CA THR A 29 3.76 5.20 5.54
C THR A 29 3.38 4.70 4.15
N ALA A 30 2.35 3.85 4.03
CA ALA A 30 1.77 3.48 2.75
C ALA A 30 1.16 4.71 2.05
N ILE A 31 0.41 5.54 2.78
CA ILE A 31 -0.13 6.81 2.26
C ILE A 31 0.99 7.78 1.85
N GLN A 32 2.05 7.89 2.65
CA GLN A 32 3.24 8.68 2.28
C GLN A 32 3.83 8.19 0.95
N SER A 33 3.98 6.88 0.78
CA SER A 33 4.47 6.25 -0.46
C SER A 33 3.60 6.61 -1.66
N PHE A 34 2.27 6.64 -1.48
CA PHE A 34 1.34 7.01 -2.55
C PHE A 34 1.35 8.52 -2.83
N GLY A 35 1.52 9.35 -1.80
CA GLY A 35 1.78 10.77 -1.97
C GLY A 35 2.98 11.02 -2.88
N LEU A 36 4.10 10.35 -2.63
CA LEU A 36 5.30 10.45 -3.48
C LEU A 36 5.00 10.05 -4.92
N TYR A 37 4.25 8.95 -5.10
CA TYR A 37 3.78 8.55 -6.42
C TYR A 37 2.97 9.66 -7.08
N TYR A 38 2.10 10.38 -6.39
CA TYR A 38 1.32 11.48 -6.97
C TYR A 38 1.96 12.87 -6.82
N GLY A 39 3.27 12.94 -6.55
CA GLY A 39 4.03 14.19 -6.55
C GLY A 39 3.90 15.03 -5.28
N ALA A 40 3.40 14.46 -4.19
CA ALA A 40 3.20 15.14 -2.91
C ALA A 40 4.06 14.53 -1.79
N TRP A 41 4.62 15.38 -0.92
CA TRP A 41 5.19 14.95 0.35
C TRP A 41 4.12 15.01 1.44
N ILE A 42 3.79 13.87 2.03
CA ILE A 42 2.83 13.75 3.13
C ILE A 42 3.54 13.02 4.27
N SER A 43 3.68 13.65 5.44
CA SER A 43 4.36 13.02 6.58
C SER A 43 3.46 11.98 7.26
N GLN A 44 4.07 10.95 7.84
CA GLN A 44 3.37 9.91 8.60
C GLN A 44 2.56 10.53 9.75
N LYS A 45 3.13 11.57 10.40
CA LYS A 45 2.43 12.34 11.44
C LYS A 45 1.17 13.05 10.92
N LEU A 46 1.23 13.70 9.75
CA LEU A 46 0.07 14.40 9.21
C LEU A 46 -1.09 13.42 8.95
N VAL A 47 -0.78 12.25 8.38
CA VAL A 47 -1.78 11.20 8.16
C VAL A 47 -2.40 10.74 9.49
N ARG A 48 -1.56 10.45 10.49
CA ARG A 48 -2.00 10.08 11.85
C ARG A 48 -2.88 11.13 12.52
N ASP A 49 -2.54 12.41 12.36
CA ASP A 49 -3.27 13.54 12.95
C ASP A 49 -4.65 13.72 12.28
N ILE A 50 -4.73 13.61 10.94
CA ILE A 50 -6.00 13.63 10.20
C ILE A 50 -6.90 12.47 10.63
N ASN A 51 -6.31 11.28 10.70
CA ASN A 51 -7.03 10.08 11.11
C ASN A 51 -7.34 10.06 12.62
N LYS A 52 -6.72 10.96 13.41
CA LYS A 52 -6.83 11.06 14.88
C LYS A 52 -6.48 9.75 15.60
N GLY A 53 -5.54 9.00 15.06
CA GLY A 53 -5.17 7.67 15.54
C GLY A 53 -4.63 6.80 14.41
N GLU A 54 -4.22 5.59 14.76
CA GLU A 54 -3.69 4.61 13.79
C GLU A 54 -4.58 4.47 12.57
N TYR A 55 -3.97 4.59 11.39
CA TYR A 55 -4.64 4.34 10.12
C TYR A 55 -4.88 2.84 9.93
N LEU A 56 -6.15 2.49 9.76
CA LEU A 56 -6.63 1.13 9.60
C LEU A 56 -7.45 1.02 8.32
N LEU A 57 -7.38 -0.12 7.64
CA LEU A 57 -8.17 -0.48 6.46
C LEU A 57 -9.60 -0.95 6.76
N GLN A 58 -10.02 -0.84 8.02
CA GLN A 58 -11.35 -1.20 8.46
C GLN A 58 -11.75 -0.34 9.66
N LYS A 59 -13.07 -0.25 9.91
CA LYS A 59 -13.58 0.24 11.19
C LYS A 59 -13.46 -0.86 12.23
N LEU A 60 -12.99 -0.54 13.44
CA LEU A 60 -12.92 -1.50 14.54
C LEU A 60 -14.26 -1.67 15.27
N SER A 61 -15.12 -0.64 15.23
CA SER A 61 -16.45 -0.68 15.83
C SER A 61 -17.39 0.36 15.19
N VAL A 62 -18.68 0.27 15.51
CA VAL A 62 -19.68 1.28 15.07
C VAL A 62 -19.41 2.67 15.62
N ASP A 63 -18.71 2.76 16.75
CA ASP A 63 -18.33 4.03 17.41
C ASP A 63 -16.94 4.50 16.98
N ASP A 64 -16.21 3.69 16.21
CA ASP A 64 -14.92 4.08 15.64
C ASP A 64 -15.16 5.03 14.47
N TYR A 65 -14.92 6.31 14.73
CA TYR A 65 -15.04 7.36 13.73
C TYR A 65 -13.87 7.36 12.74
N ARG A 66 -12.84 6.53 12.96
CA ARG A 66 -11.73 6.36 12.02
C ARG A 66 -12.23 5.57 10.83
N ASP A 67 -12.17 6.21 9.68
CA ASP A 67 -12.59 5.67 8.40
C ASP A 67 -11.39 5.74 7.48
N SER A 68 -10.98 4.60 6.95
CA SER A 68 -9.87 4.47 5.99
C SER A 68 -10.00 5.51 4.87
N THR A 69 -11.22 5.76 4.42
CA THR A 69 -11.53 6.64 3.32
C THR A 69 -11.58 8.12 3.69
N HIS A 70 -11.82 8.47 4.95
CA HIS A 70 -11.86 9.85 5.41
C HIS A 70 -10.50 10.53 5.23
N THR A 71 -9.44 9.86 5.65
CA THR A 71 -8.08 10.40 5.55
C THR A 71 -7.67 10.63 4.10
N LEU A 72 -7.98 9.68 3.21
CA LEU A 72 -7.72 9.82 1.77
C LEU A 72 -8.52 10.98 1.16
N THR A 73 -9.78 11.16 1.57
CA THR A 73 -10.63 12.27 1.15
C THR A 73 -10.06 13.63 1.57
N VAL A 74 -9.64 13.77 2.83
CA VAL A 74 -9.04 15.01 3.36
C VAL A 74 -7.71 15.33 2.67
N LEU A 75 -6.96 14.30 2.28
CA LEU A 75 -5.71 14.44 1.52
C LEU A 75 -5.94 14.64 0.01
N HIS A 76 -7.20 14.76 -0.44
CA HIS A 76 -7.57 14.94 -1.84
C HIS A 76 -7.08 13.81 -2.76
N PHE A 77 -7.07 12.58 -2.27
CA PHE A 77 -6.88 11.40 -3.11
C PHE A 77 -8.22 10.89 -3.68
N THR A 78 -8.19 10.41 -4.91
CA THR A 78 -9.22 9.50 -5.43
C THR A 78 -8.80 8.07 -5.13
N TYR A 79 -9.75 7.19 -4.84
CA TYR A 79 -9.45 5.83 -4.40
C TYR A 79 -10.54 4.84 -4.79
N ASN A 80 -10.17 3.55 -4.77
CA ASN A 80 -11.08 2.42 -4.88
C ASN A 80 -10.79 1.47 -3.72
N GLU A 81 -11.77 1.26 -2.84
CA GLU A 81 -11.66 0.34 -1.71
C GLU A 81 -12.11 -1.07 -2.10
N TRP A 82 -11.41 -2.09 -1.60
CA TRP A 82 -11.83 -3.47 -1.72
C TRP A 82 -13.10 -3.70 -0.89
N ASN A 83 -14.17 -4.17 -1.53
CA ASN A 83 -15.46 -4.41 -0.89
C ASN A 83 -15.47 -5.74 -0.13
N TRP A 84 -14.71 -5.80 0.95
CA TRP A 84 -14.55 -7.01 1.77
C TRP A 84 -15.87 -7.46 2.43
N GLU A 85 -16.78 -6.54 2.79
CA GLU A 85 -18.05 -6.89 3.44
C GLU A 85 -18.97 -7.73 2.54
N ASN A 86 -18.94 -7.49 1.24
CA ASN A 86 -19.85 -8.11 0.28
C ASN A 86 -19.16 -9.14 -0.64
N SER A 87 -17.88 -9.43 -0.43
CA SER A 87 -17.12 -10.36 -1.26
C SER A 87 -17.27 -11.81 -0.80
N VAL A 88 -17.36 -12.73 -1.77
CA VAL A 88 -17.52 -14.18 -1.51
C VAL A 88 -16.27 -14.74 -0.85
N GLN A 89 -16.48 -15.62 0.13
CA GLN A 89 -15.42 -16.28 0.89
C GLN A 89 -15.00 -17.62 0.24
N PRO A 90 -13.71 -17.96 0.19
CA PRO A 90 -12.54 -17.15 0.58
C PRO A 90 -12.26 -16.03 -0.44
N GLN A 91 -11.87 -14.84 0.04
CA GLN A 91 -11.72 -13.65 -0.81
C GLN A 91 -10.38 -13.58 -1.57
N PHE A 92 -9.37 -14.31 -1.11
CA PHE A 92 -7.98 -14.12 -1.53
C PHE A 92 -7.74 -14.08 -3.05
N ASP A 93 -8.34 -14.99 -3.82
CA ASP A 93 -8.12 -15.04 -5.28
C ASP A 93 -8.74 -13.83 -5.99
N ASP A 94 -9.93 -13.40 -5.53
CA ASP A 94 -10.61 -12.22 -6.07
C ASP A 94 -9.90 -10.93 -5.63
N PHE A 95 -9.36 -10.91 -4.41
CA PHE A 95 -8.55 -9.82 -3.89
C PHE A 95 -7.22 -9.67 -4.65
N CYS A 96 -6.49 -10.75 -4.90
CA CYS A 96 -5.26 -10.71 -5.70
C CYS A 96 -5.54 -10.26 -7.13
N ARG A 97 -6.66 -10.71 -7.73
CA ARG A 97 -7.11 -10.20 -9.04
C ARG A 97 -7.39 -8.70 -9.01
N TRP A 98 -8.02 -8.21 -7.95
CA TRP A 98 -8.29 -6.79 -7.76
C TRP A 98 -7.00 -5.97 -7.62
N ILE A 99 -6.06 -6.37 -6.75
CA ILE A 99 -4.74 -5.71 -6.62
C ILE A 99 -4.02 -5.69 -7.97
N LYS A 100 -3.95 -6.83 -8.66
CA LYS A 100 -3.29 -6.94 -9.97
C LYS A 100 -3.85 -5.94 -10.97
N ARG A 101 -5.18 -5.85 -11.08
CA ARG A 101 -5.86 -4.91 -11.98
C ARG A 101 -5.57 -3.45 -11.60
N SER A 102 -5.54 -3.13 -10.31
CA SER A 102 -5.19 -1.78 -9.83
C SER A 102 -3.78 -1.39 -10.27
N ILE A 103 -2.79 -2.25 -10.00
CA ILE A 103 -1.39 -1.97 -10.34
C ILE A 103 -1.18 -1.88 -11.86
N ILE A 104 -1.80 -2.75 -12.65
CA ILE A 104 -1.71 -2.69 -14.13
C ILE A 104 -2.26 -1.36 -14.67
N GLN A 105 -3.27 -0.78 -14.03
CA GLN A 105 -3.81 0.54 -14.38
C GLN A 105 -2.95 1.71 -13.88
N GLY A 106 -1.84 1.44 -13.19
CA GLY A 106 -0.98 2.48 -12.61
C GLY A 106 -1.43 2.94 -11.22
N TYR A 107 -2.36 2.25 -10.57
CA TYR A 107 -2.87 2.63 -9.25
C TYR A 107 -2.16 1.83 -8.16
N PRO A 108 -1.31 2.47 -7.33
CA PRO A 108 -0.74 1.78 -6.19
C PRO A 108 -1.83 1.39 -5.20
N ALA A 109 -1.66 0.23 -4.57
CA ALA A 109 -2.62 -0.32 -3.63
C ALA A 109 -1.94 -0.68 -2.33
N MET A 110 -2.65 -0.53 -1.21
CA MET A 110 -2.20 -1.03 0.09
C MET A 110 -3.06 -2.22 0.51
N PHE A 111 -2.48 -3.15 1.24
CA PHE A 111 -3.16 -4.36 1.70
C PHE A 111 -2.76 -4.72 3.12
N ALA A 112 -3.68 -5.40 3.80
CA ALA A 112 -3.50 -5.93 5.15
C ALA A 112 -2.79 -7.30 5.15
N ALA A 113 -2.01 -7.55 6.21
CA ALA A 113 -1.33 -8.83 6.42
C ALA A 113 -1.28 -9.23 7.90
N TYR A 114 -1.24 -10.54 8.12
CA TYR A 114 -0.83 -11.18 9.35
C TYR A 114 0.68 -11.22 9.50
N LEU A 115 1.17 -10.93 10.69
CA LEU A 115 2.55 -11.14 11.09
C LEU A 115 2.65 -12.26 12.13
N LEU A 116 3.70 -13.08 12.00
CA LEU A 116 4.06 -14.06 13.00
C LEU A 116 4.28 -13.38 14.37
N TYR A 117 3.76 -14.00 15.43
CA TYR A 117 3.78 -13.55 16.83
C TYR A 117 2.79 -12.45 17.21
N LEU A 118 2.09 -11.85 16.25
CA LEU A 118 1.01 -10.91 16.53
C LEU A 118 -0.35 -11.59 16.46
N GLN A 119 -1.35 -10.99 17.10
CA GLN A 119 -2.60 -11.66 17.48
C GLN A 119 -3.85 -10.82 17.18
N ASP A 120 -3.75 -9.74 16.38
CA ASP A 120 -4.96 -9.02 16.00
C ASP A 120 -5.90 -9.96 15.23
N GLU A 121 -7.20 -9.87 15.47
CA GLU A 121 -8.13 -10.79 14.80
C GLU A 121 -8.14 -10.56 13.28
N ASN A 122 -7.98 -9.32 12.85
CA ASN A 122 -8.20 -8.93 11.46
C ASN A 122 -6.90 -8.86 10.66
N TYR A 123 -5.89 -8.14 11.15
CA TYR A 123 -4.54 -8.04 10.57
C TYR A 123 -3.62 -7.25 11.49
N ASP A 124 -2.29 -7.34 11.30
CA ASP A 124 -1.32 -6.60 12.13
C ASP A 124 -0.48 -5.58 11.37
N HIS A 125 -0.53 -5.60 10.03
CA HIS A 125 0.35 -4.78 9.21
C HIS A 125 -0.31 -4.37 7.90
N ILE A 126 0.03 -3.19 7.41
CA ILE A 126 -0.41 -2.64 6.13
C ILE A 126 0.82 -2.38 5.25
N MET A 127 0.78 -2.80 3.99
CA MET A 127 1.91 -2.65 3.08
C MET A 127 1.50 -2.09 1.73
N PRO A 128 2.31 -1.22 1.10
CA PRO A 128 2.09 -0.78 -0.26
C PRO A 128 2.52 -1.85 -1.27
N ALA A 129 1.56 -2.38 -2.02
CA ALA A 129 1.78 -3.02 -3.30
C ALA A 129 2.10 -1.99 -4.38
N ILE A 130 3.20 -2.21 -5.09
CA ILE A 130 3.73 -1.27 -6.09
C ILE A 130 4.02 -1.92 -7.43
N GLY A 131 3.88 -3.24 -7.55
CA GLY A 131 4.16 -3.92 -8.80
C GLY A 131 3.51 -5.28 -8.90
N VAL A 132 3.36 -5.74 -10.13
CA VAL A 132 2.93 -7.10 -10.44
C VAL A 132 3.74 -7.68 -11.59
N ARG A 133 4.11 -8.95 -11.47
CA ARG A 133 4.73 -9.75 -12.52
C ARG A 133 3.73 -10.78 -13.02
N PHE A 134 3.39 -10.78 -14.30
CA PHE A 134 2.31 -11.60 -14.84
C PHE A 134 2.55 -12.03 -16.29
N GLN A 135 1.79 -13.02 -16.75
CA GLN A 135 1.76 -13.40 -18.17
C GLN A 135 0.56 -12.77 -18.89
N ASN A 136 -0.65 -13.03 -18.37
CA ASN A 136 -1.90 -12.48 -18.89
C ASN A 136 -2.39 -11.32 -18.02
N GLU A 137 -2.70 -10.16 -18.60
CA GLU A 137 -3.18 -9.00 -17.82
C GLU A 137 -4.66 -9.10 -17.43
N HIS A 138 -5.44 -9.92 -18.14
CA HIS A 138 -6.89 -10.01 -17.97
C HIS A 138 -7.32 -11.13 -17.01
N GLU A 139 -6.47 -12.13 -16.82
CA GLU A 139 -6.72 -13.31 -16.01
C GLU A 139 -5.87 -13.29 -14.74
N TYR A 140 -6.38 -13.89 -13.67
CA TYR A 140 -5.60 -14.14 -12.46
C TYR A 140 -4.85 -15.46 -12.60
N ASP A 141 -3.58 -15.47 -12.25
CA ASP A 141 -2.74 -16.66 -12.19
C ASP A 141 -2.04 -16.70 -10.82
N PRO A 142 -2.14 -17.78 -10.02
CA PRO A 142 -1.43 -17.89 -8.75
C PRO A 142 0.10 -17.80 -8.88
N GLU A 143 0.67 -18.01 -10.07
CA GLU A 143 2.10 -17.83 -10.36
C GLU A 143 2.49 -16.37 -10.68
N ASP A 144 1.51 -15.46 -10.78
CA ASP A 144 1.76 -14.03 -10.82
C ASP A 144 2.52 -13.59 -9.56
N GLY A 145 3.45 -12.66 -9.69
CA GLY A 145 4.19 -12.10 -8.56
C GLY A 145 3.55 -10.80 -8.09
N LEU A 146 3.35 -10.63 -6.79
CA LEU A 146 3.07 -9.35 -6.15
C LEU A 146 4.38 -8.73 -5.66
N LEU A 147 4.64 -7.47 -6.02
CA LEU A 147 5.81 -6.71 -5.60
C LEU A 147 5.42 -5.59 -4.65
N TYR A 148 6.06 -5.53 -3.48
CA TYR A 148 5.68 -4.61 -2.40
C TYR A 148 6.84 -4.32 -1.43
N TYR A 149 6.72 -3.22 -0.67
CA TYR A 149 7.63 -2.92 0.43
C TYR A 149 6.98 -3.28 1.77
N ASN A 150 7.76 -3.89 2.67
CA ASN A 150 7.26 -4.23 4.02
C ASN A 150 7.36 -3.08 5.02
N LEU A 151 7.94 -1.94 4.64
CA LEU A 151 8.11 -0.74 5.46
C LEU A 151 9.12 -0.84 6.61
N PHE A 152 9.90 -1.93 6.69
CA PHE A 152 10.96 -2.10 7.70
C PHE A 152 12.37 -1.99 7.09
N HIS A 153 12.48 -2.12 5.77
CA HIS A 153 13.74 -2.03 5.04
C HIS A 153 13.51 -1.65 3.57
N GLU A 154 14.58 -1.22 2.90
CA GLU A 154 14.53 -0.76 1.51
C GLU A 154 14.34 -1.89 0.47
N LYS A 155 14.42 -3.15 0.88
CA LYS A 155 14.34 -4.29 -0.02
C LYS A 155 12.91 -4.48 -0.54
N LEU A 156 12.77 -4.48 -1.87
CA LEU A 156 11.55 -4.89 -2.57
C LEU A 156 11.32 -6.39 -2.36
N ILE A 157 10.11 -6.75 -1.93
CA ILE A 157 9.68 -8.13 -1.77
C ILE A 157 8.89 -8.51 -3.02
N GLU A 158 9.13 -9.71 -3.52
CA GLU A 158 8.32 -10.36 -4.53
C GLU A 158 7.87 -11.73 -4.01
N ARG A 159 6.58 -12.01 -4.14
CA ARG A 159 5.97 -13.29 -3.74
C ARG A 159 4.91 -13.72 -4.74
N THR A 160 4.71 -15.02 -4.91
CA THR A 160 3.65 -15.48 -5.81
C THR A 160 2.29 -15.20 -5.19
N MET A 161 1.31 -14.82 -6.01
CA MET A 161 -0.08 -14.61 -5.60
C MET A 161 -0.79 -15.95 -5.31
N SER A 162 -0.07 -16.98 -4.90
CA SER A 162 -0.62 -18.28 -4.56
C SER A 162 -1.02 -18.31 -3.08
N LYS A 163 -1.97 -19.18 -2.73
CA LYS A 163 -2.36 -19.40 -1.34
C LYS A 163 -1.25 -20.03 -0.50
N ASP A 164 -0.35 -20.78 -1.12
CA ASP A 164 0.73 -21.48 -0.44
C ASP A 164 1.90 -20.54 -0.10
N ASP A 165 2.09 -19.48 -0.89
CA ASP A 165 3.05 -18.43 -0.61
C ASP A 165 2.36 -17.30 0.16
N LEU A 166 1.53 -16.50 -0.48
CA LEU A 166 1.14 -15.19 0.02
C LEU A 166 -0.04 -15.20 1.02
N ALA A 167 -0.85 -16.25 1.08
CA ALA A 167 -2.02 -16.30 1.96
C ALA A 167 -1.82 -17.15 3.21
N ALA A 168 -2.53 -16.83 4.29
CA ALA A 168 -2.69 -17.74 5.42
C ALA A 168 -3.93 -17.40 6.26
N THR A 169 -4.37 -18.33 7.09
CA THR A 169 -5.21 -17.98 8.25
C THR A 169 -4.32 -17.42 9.36
N ARG A 170 -4.91 -16.65 10.30
CA ARG A 170 -4.20 -16.16 11.50
C ARG A 170 -3.39 -17.25 12.21
N LYS A 171 -3.95 -18.46 12.34
CA LYS A 171 -3.30 -19.61 13.00
C LYS A 171 -2.16 -20.22 12.18
N THR A 172 -2.13 -20.02 10.87
CA THR A 172 -1.20 -20.68 9.94
C THR A 172 -0.15 -19.75 9.37
N CYS A 173 -0.28 -18.42 9.52
CA CYS A 173 0.77 -17.52 9.08
C CYS A 173 2.08 -17.78 9.85
N ARG A 174 3.17 -17.93 9.11
CA ARG A 174 4.53 -18.19 9.65
C ARG A 174 5.55 -17.15 9.19
N LYS A 175 5.09 -16.05 8.60
CA LYS A 175 5.93 -15.00 8.03
C LYS A 175 6.08 -13.85 9.02
N HIS A 176 7.32 -13.48 9.32
CA HIS A 176 7.60 -12.33 10.19
C HIS A 176 7.60 -11.00 9.40
N CYS A 177 7.77 -9.87 10.08
CA CYS A 177 7.80 -8.54 9.47
C CYS A 177 8.77 -8.41 8.27
N GLY A 178 9.98 -8.95 8.40
CA GLY A 178 10.99 -8.96 7.33
C GLY A 178 10.60 -9.74 6.06
N GLU A 179 9.60 -10.61 6.13
CA GLU A 179 9.09 -11.37 4.98
C GLU A 179 7.77 -10.78 4.43
N GLY A 180 7.23 -9.75 5.08
CA GLY A 180 6.00 -9.11 4.64
C GLY A 180 4.72 -9.91 4.97
N GLY A 181 4.76 -10.78 5.97
CA GLY A 181 3.55 -11.40 6.51
C GLY A 181 2.80 -12.34 5.56
N CYS A 182 1.52 -12.57 5.85
CA CYS A 182 0.61 -13.33 5.00
C CYS A 182 -0.70 -12.55 4.84
N ILE A 183 -1.20 -12.43 3.62
CA ILE A 183 -2.54 -11.88 3.37
C ILE A 183 -3.58 -12.81 4.01
N PRO A 184 -4.61 -12.29 4.71
CA PRO A 184 -5.65 -13.12 5.28
C PRO A 184 -6.36 -13.97 4.22
N LEU A 185 -6.43 -15.29 4.41
CA LEU A 185 -7.03 -16.19 3.41
C LEU A 185 -8.54 -15.94 3.17
N ASN A 186 -9.24 -15.45 4.19
CA ASN A 186 -10.69 -15.37 4.21
C ASN A 186 -11.18 -13.93 3.96
N ILE A 187 -10.91 -13.01 4.88
CA ILE A 187 -11.35 -11.61 4.79
C ILE A 187 -10.14 -10.73 4.52
N ASP A 188 -10.06 -10.21 3.31
CA ASP A 188 -8.99 -9.33 2.85
C ASP A 188 -9.34 -7.87 3.07
N TYR A 189 -8.32 -7.01 3.24
CA TYR A 189 -8.52 -5.56 3.34
C TYR A 189 -7.51 -4.84 2.45
N GLY A 190 -7.98 -3.85 1.69
CA GLY A 190 -7.11 -3.07 0.82
C GLY A 190 -7.79 -1.88 0.17
N ILE A 191 -6.97 -0.90 -0.21
CA ILE A 191 -7.40 0.31 -0.92
C ILE A 191 -6.37 0.64 -2.01
N ALA A 192 -6.85 0.89 -3.22
CA ALA A 192 -6.05 1.44 -4.31
C ALA A 192 -6.24 2.96 -4.37
N VAL A 193 -5.15 3.73 -4.40
CA VAL A 193 -5.21 5.17 -4.65
C VAL A 193 -5.08 5.40 -6.15
N THR A 194 -6.11 5.97 -6.76
CA THR A 194 -6.27 6.06 -8.22
C THR A 194 -5.82 7.40 -8.80
N GLY A 195 -5.52 8.38 -7.95
CA GLY A 195 -5.18 9.72 -8.39
C GLY A 195 -5.28 10.75 -7.28
N ILE A 196 -5.12 12.01 -7.70
CA ILE A 196 -5.45 13.20 -6.94
C ILE A 196 -6.75 13.79 -7.47
N VAL A 197 -7.53 14.43 -6.61
CA VAL A 197 -8.74 15.14 -7.02
C VAL A 197 -8.34 16.32 -7.90
N ASP A 198 -8.81 16.31 -9.14
CA ASP A 198 -8.55 17.33 -10.16
C ASP A 198 -9.84 17.67 -10.90
N GLU A 199 -10.69 18.47 -10.24
CA GLU A 199 -12.01 18.85 -10.75
C GLU A 199 -11.95 19.58 -12.09
N ASN A 200 -10.83 20.24 -12.38
CA ASN A 200 -10.66 21.04 -13.58
C ASN A 200 -9.89 20.30 -14.69
N HIS A 201 -9.41 19.07 -14.43
CA HIS A 201 -8.60 18.27 -15.37
C HIS A 201 -7.36 19.02 -15.88
N VAL A 202 -6.67 19.76 -14.99
CA VAL A 202 -5.50 20.58 -15.32
C VAL A 202 -4.20 20.06 -14.67
N THR A 203 -4.28 19.04 -13.84
CA THR A 203 -3.10 18.42 -13.24
C THR A 203 -2.44 17.46 -14.21
N LEU A 204 -1.11 17.43 -14.17
CA LEU A 204 -0.30 16.50 -14.95
C LEU A 204 0.28 15.43 -14.03
N PRO A 205 0.51 14.21 -14.51
CA PRO A 205 1.17 13.17 -13.72
C PRO A 205 2.58 13.62 -13.31
N VAL A 206 2.74 13.88 -12.02
CA VAL A 206 4.01 14.22 -11.37
C VAL A 206 4.40 13.12 -10.39
N ARG A 207 5.69 12.77 -10.37
CA ARG A 207 6.30 11.86 -9.39
C ARG A 207 7.30 12.64 -8.55
N LEU A 208 7.27 12.46 -7.24
CA LEU A 208 8.27 13.00 -6.32
C LEU A 208 9.11 11.84 -5.77
N SER A 209 10.41 11.88 -5.98
CA SER A 209 11.37 11.04 -5.23
C SER A 209 12.15 11.91 -4.26
N VAL A 210 12.55 11.32 -3.13
CA VAL A 210 13.36 12.00 -2.10
C VAL A 210 14.61 11.19 -1.79
N SER A 211 15.69 11.88 -1.38
CA SER A 211 17.00 11.25 -1.15
C SER A 211 17.09 10.38 0.12
N ALA A 212 16.18 10.59 1.08
CA ALA A 212 16.09 9.78 2.30
C ALA A 212 14.88 8.85 2.24
N TRP A 213 15.04 7.57 2.57
CA TRP A 213 13.95 6.58 2.64
C TRP A 213 13.15 6.63 3.96
N ASN A 214 13.67 7.33 4.98
CA ASN A 214 13.00 7.59 6.24
C ASN A 214 12.61 9.08 6.36
N GLU A 215 11.77 9.39 7.34
CA GLU A 215 11.54 10.76 7.81
C GLU A 215 11.76 10.84 9.33
N PRO A 216 12.19 12.00 9.87
CA PRO A 216 12.41 12.16 11.30
C PRO A 216 11.16 11.84 12.10
N ASN A 217 11.29 11.05 13.16
CA ASN A 217 10.17 10.70 14.03
C ASN A 217 9.68 11.90 14.85
N LEU A 218 8.59 12.50 14.38
CA LEU A 218 7.97 13.69 15.00
C LEU A 218 7.04 13.34 16.17
N HIS A 219 6.94 12.08 16.56
CA HIS A 219 6.15 11.70 17.74
C HIS A 219 6.75 12.35 19.00
N PRO A 220 5.95 12.93 19.92
CA PRO A 220 6.46 13.70 21.07
C PRO A 220 7.45 12.96 21.98
N ALA A 221 7.37 11.63 22.03
CA ALA A 221 8.28 10.80 22.82
C ALA A 221 9.69 10.63 22.21
N TYR A 222 9.84 10.87 20.91
CA TYR A 222 11.11 10.72 20.19
C TYR A 222 11.66 12.08 19.77
N ALA A 223 10.81 12.92 19.18
CA ALA A 223 11.11 14.30 18.80
C ALA A 223 12.45 14.43 18.05
N GLU A 224 12.63 13.59 17.03
CA GLU A 224 13.87 13.58 16.25
C GLU A 224 14.06 14.93 15.54
N THR A 225 15.32 15.32 15.39
CA THR A 225 15.70 16.56 14.75
C THR A 225 15.41 16.52 13.25
N PRO A 226 15.03 17.66 12.63
CA PRO A 226 14.86 17.75 11.19
C PRO A 226 16.12 17.30 10.43
N ILE A 227 15.91 16.64 9.29
CA ILE A 227 16.96 16.28 8.34
C ILE A 227 16.79 17.06 7.04
N GLU A 228 17.89 17.24 6.31
CA GLU A 228 17.85 17.73 4.94
C GLU A 228 17.49 16.57 4.00
N MET A 229 16.61 16.83 3.04
CA MET A 229 16.23 15.88 2.00
C MET A 229 16.18 16.60 0.66
N ASP A 230 16.79 15.98 -0.35
CA ASP A 230 16.69 16.43 -1.73
C ASP A 230 15.46 15.79 -2.38
N GLY A 231 14.67 16.57 -3.10
CA GLY A 231 13.52 16.11 -3.85
C GLY A 231 13.74 16.22 -5.36
N ILE A 232 13.41 15.18 -6.13
CA ILE A 232 13.37 15.22 -7.59
C ILE A 232 11.92 15.08 -8.02
N VAL A 233 11.42 16.08 -8.75
CA VAL A 233 10.11 16.02 -9.40
C VAL A 233 10.31 15.59 -10.85
N THR A 234 9.65 14.49 -11.22
CA THR A 234 9.61 14.01 -12.60
C THR A 234 8.22 14.25 -13.19
N ILE A 235 8.17 14.89 -14.35
CA ILE A 235 6.95 15.06 -15.14
C ILE A 235 7.10 14.22 -16.40
N ARG A 236 6.09 13.40 -16.72
CA ARG A 236 6.06 12.59 -17.94
C ARG A 236 4.83 12.98 -18.77
N ASP A 237 4.84 12.58 -20.04
CA ASP A 237 3.70 12.70 -20.95
C ASP A 237 3.24 14.15 -21.20
N LEU A 238 4.18 15.10 -21.13
CA LEU A 238 3.97 16.47 -21.63
C LEU A 238 3.85 16.42 -23.16
N VAL A 239 2.62 16.40 -23.66
CA VAL A 239 2.34 16.63 -25.07
C VAL A 239 2.12 18.12 -25.25
N VAL A 240 2.98 18.75 -26.07
CA VAL A 240 2.74 20.10 -26.56
C VAL A 240 1.89 19.94 -27.81
N ASP A 241 0.63 20.37 -27.75
CA ASP A 241 -0.24 20.48 -28.93
C ASP A 241 0.30 21.51 -29.94
#